data_AF-A0A2W4NIH9-F1
#
_entry.id   AF-A0A2W4NIH9-F1
#
_cell.length_a   1.000
_cell.length_b   1.000
_cell.length_c   1.000
_cell.angle_alpha   90.00
_cell.angle_beta   90.00
_cell.angle_gamma   90.00
#
_symmetry.space_group_name_H-M   'P 1'
#
loop_
_entity.id
_entity.type
_entity.pdbx_description
1 polymer ?
#
loop_
_entity_poly.entity_id
_entity_poly.type
_entity_poly.pdbx_seq_one_letter_code
_entity_poly.pdbx_strand_id
1 'polypeptide(L)'
;MFLAHAGRLERMPAGMVLAAPTRLGPLLRTPLLSLGGKLRAACDLVLPAGHPEGDESVASFLTRRFGREVAERIGAPLLGSIHAADIGELSLAATFPQLAEIERRWGSVIVGLLALEAERRARGNGRSRPFLKARALLGWLFRRRSEPRESPFLSLRNGMGTLVERLVARLPAERVHTNEPVLAIEQSGDRWVVRTARGAFSARAVIAAVPAPVAARLVPGPELSQQLGAIRYGSTAAVVLAFDRSRFARPLEGSGFLSMPGQSPVLAATWVSSKWEGRAPEGSVLVRAYFGGPNSRAVLEQSDEGLVETARRELERFVGALGGPLPARAYRPKGNRPQPTPGHREGRARPQTR
;
A
#
# COMPACT_ATOMS: atom_id res chain seq x y z
N MET A 1 -1.29 1.47 14.59
CA MET A 1 -0.95 2.37 13.47
C MET A 1 -1.42 3.78 13.86
N PHE A 2 -0.65 4.80 13.50
CA PHE A 2 -0.96 6.21 13.75
C PHE A 2 -1.09 7.00 12.45
N LEU A 3 -1.71 8.18 12.53
CA LEU A 3 -1.78 9.18 11.48
C LEU A 3 -1.13 10.47 11.98
N ALA A 4 -0.21 11.04 11.20
CA ALA A 4 0.37 12.34 11.51
C ALA A 4 -0.67 13.44 11.23
N HIS A 5 -1.11 14.11 12.28
CA HIS A 5 -2.12 15.16 12.26
C HIS A 5 -1.71 16.33 13.14
N ALA A 6 -1.66 17.55 12.59
CA ALA A 6 -1.39 18.78 13.35
C ALA A 6 -0.12 18.68 14.23
N GLY A 7 0.94 18.08 13.68
CA GLY A 7 2.22 17.90 14.39
C GLY A 7 2.24 16.78 15.44
N ARG A 8 1.16 15.99 15.58
CA ARG A 8 1.05 14.88 16.54
C ARG A 8 0.77 13.56 15.82
N LEU A 9 1.05 12.44 16.50
CA LEU A 9 0.64 11.12 16.05
C LEU A 9 -0.68 10.73 16.69
N GLU A 10 -1.75 10.78 15.90
CA GLU A 10 -3.09 10.40 16.33
C GLU A 10 -3.34 8.93 16.04
N ARG A 11 -3.94 8.20 16.98
CA ARG A 11 -4.19 6.78 16.78
C ARG A 11 -5.25 6.57 15.71
N MET A 12 -4.97 5.68 14.75
CA MET A 12 -5.97 5.30 13.75
C MET A 12 -7.22 4.76 14.48
N PRO A 13 -8.44 5.21 14.14
CA PRO A 13 -9.66 4.68 14.72
C PRO A 13 -9.74 3.16 14.51
N ALA A 14 -10.15 2.42 15.52
CA ALA A 14 -10.32 0.98 15.37
C ALA A 14 -11.49 0.68 14.41
N GLY A 15 -11.33 -0.35 13.57
CA GLY A 15 -12.37 -0.75 12.61
C GLY A 15 -12.30 -0.02 11.27
N MET A 16 -11.17 0.59 10.91
CA MET A 16 -10.97 1.11 9.55
C MET A 16 -10.52 -0.04 8.64
N VAL A 17 -11.37 -0.43 7.69
CA VAL A 17 -11.06 -1.43 6.67
C VAL A 17 -11.05 -0.74 5.32
N LEU A 18 -9.88 -0.66 4.68
CA LEU A 18 -9.71 0.08 3.41
C LEU A 18 -10.28 1.51 3.46
N ALA A 19 -10.01 2.22 4.56
CA ALA A 19 -10.53 3.55 4.87
C ALA A 19 -12.05 3.66 5.13
N ALA A 20 -12.81 2.57 5.00
CA ALA A 20 -14.21 2.53 5.40
C ALA A 20 -14.35 2.24 6.91
N PRO A 21 -15.18 3.02 7.64
CA PRO A 21 -15.38 2.83 9.08
C PRO A 21 -16.38 1.72 9.35
N THR A 22 -15.88 0.54 9.70
CA THR A 22 -16.74 -0.56 10.15
C THR A 22 -17.17 -0.40 11.60
N ARG A 23 -16.61 0.54 12.37
CA ARG A 23 -17.09 0.86 13.72
C ARG A 23 -17.26 2.36 13.90
N LEU A 24 -18.48 2.79 14.21
CA LEU A 24 -18.79 4.21 14.41
C LEU A 24 -18.37 4.69 15.81
N GLY A 25 -18.37 3.82 16.82
CA GLY A 25 -17.99 4.20 18.19
C GLY A 25 -16.56 4.79 18.31
N PRO A 26 -15.52 4.15 17.76
CA PRO A 26 -14.16 4.71 17.69
C PRO A 26 -14.06 5.92 16.74
N LEU A 27 -14.78 5.89 15.61
CA LEU A 27 -14.81 7.00 14.64
C LEU A 27 -15.34 8.29 15.28
N LEU A 28 -16.40 8.21 16.08
CA LEU A 28 -17.00 9.37 16.72
C LEU A 28 -16.07 10.05 17.75
N ARG A 29 -15.15 9.29 18.34
CA ARG A 29 -14.20 9.78 19.36
C ARG A 29 -12.90 10.31 18.79
N THR A 30 -12.59 10.04 17.52
CA THR A 30 -11.31 10.47 16.96
C THR A 30 -11.25 11.99 16.77
N PRO A 31 -10.09 12.63 17.04
CA PRO A 31 -9.88 14.04 16.70
C PRO A 31 -9.61 14.26 15.21
N LEU A 32 -9.36 13.20 14.44
CA LEU A 32 -9.02 13.29 13.01
C LEU A 32 -10.13 13.87 12.15
N LEU A 33 -11.39 13.75 12.58
CA LEU A 33 -12.58 14.17 11.83
C LEU A 33 -13.38 15.19 12.65
N SER A 34 -13.90 16.22 11.98
CA SER A 34 -14.88 17.13 12.57
C SER A 34 -16.20 16.40 12.85
N LEU A 35 -17.10 17.04 13.60
CA LEU A 35 -18.45 16.50 13.80
C LEU A 35 -19.18 16.34 12.46
N GLY A 36 -19.06 17.30 11.55
CA GLY A 36 -19.62 17.22 10.20
C GLY A 36 -19.01 16.08 9.39
N GLY A 37 -17.69 15.89 9.45
CA GLY A 37 -16.99 14.78 8.80
C GLY A 37 -17.43 13.41 9.31
N LYS A 38 -17.66 13.28 10.62
CA LYS A 38 -18.18 12.05 11.25
C LYS A 38 -19.59 11.73 10.80
N LEU A 39 -20.49 12.73 10.82
CA LEU A 39 -21.86 12.56 10.34
C LEU A 39 -21.89 12.19 8.85
N ARG A 40 -21.09 12.89 8.04
CA ARG A 40 -20.97 12.62 6.61
C ARG A 40 -20.46 11.21 6.31
N ALA A 41 -19.52 10.70 7.11
CA ALA A 41 -19.04 9.32 7.00
C ALA A 41 -20.13 8.29 7.34
N ALA A 42 -20.95 8.58 8.35
CA ALA A 42 -22.06 7.71 8.75
C ALA A 42 -23.19 7.65 7.71
N CYS A 43 -23.35 8.69 6.87
CA CYS A 43 -24.34 8.69 5.78
C CYS A 43 -24.16 7.52 4.79
N ASP A 44 -22.98 6.90 4.69
CA ASP A 44 -22.80 5.70 3.86
C ASP A 44 -23.82 4.60 4.16
N LEU A 45 -24.35 4.52 5.39
CA LEU A 45 -25.39 3.56 5.79
C LEU A 45 -26.72 3.72 5.05
N VAL A 46 -27.01 4.92 4.54
CA VAL A 46 -28.29 5.25 3.91
C VAL A 46 -28.13 5.75 2.48
N LEU A 47 -26.92 6.09 2.05
CA LEU A 47 -26.64 6.52 0.69
C LEU A 47 -26.87 5.37 -0.30
N PRO A 48 -27.63 5.59 -1.39
CA PRO A 48 -27.81 4.58 -2.44
C PRO A 48 -26.48 4.26 -3.11
N ALA A 49 -26.40 3.11 -3.79
CA ALA A 49 -25.25 2.79 -4.63
C ALA A 49 -25.05 3.87 -5.70
N GLY A 50 -23.80 4.30 -5.90
CA GLY A 50 -23.43 5.12 -7.04
C GLY A 50 -23.33 4.29 -8.33
N HIS A 51 -23.49 4.97 -9.45
CA HIS A 51 -23.33 4.40 -10.79
C HIS A 51 -22.40 5.32 -11.60
N PRO A 52 -21.10 5.40 -11.26
CA PRO A 52 -20.16 6.20 -12.03
C PRO A 52 -20.09 5.67 -13.47
N GLU A 53 -19.99 6.59 -14.43
CA GLU A 53 -19.69 6.24 -15.81
C GLU A 53 -18.21 5.82 -15.89
N GLY A 54 -17.96 4.52 -15.96
CA GLY A 54 -16.61 3.96 -16.05
C GLY A 54 -15.84 3.88 -14.72
N ASP A 55 -14.52 3.86 -14.82
CA ASP A 55 -13.60 3.74 -13.69
C ASP A 55 -13.37 5.11 -13.03
N GLU A 56 -13.70 5.24 -11.74
CA GLU A 56 -13.45 6.47 -10.98
C GLU A 56 -12.15 6.39 -10.17
N SER A 57 -11.68 7.54 -9.68
CA SER A 57 -10.52 7.56 -8.77
C SER A 57 -10.88 7.10 -7.37
N VAL A 58 -9.88 6.62 -6.63
CA VAL A 58 -10.04 6.25 -5.20
C VAL A 58 -10.52 7.44 -4.37
N ALA A 59 -10.01 8.65 -4.63
CA ALA A 59 -10.45 9.86 -3.94
C ALA A 59 -11.91 10.22 -4.26
N SER A 60 -12.33 10.13 -5.53
CA SER A 60 -13.71 10.37 -5.95
C SER A 60 -14.66 9.44 -5.20
N PHE A 61 -14.36 8.14 -5.21
CA PHE A 61 -15.16 7.13 -4.54
C PHE A 61 -15.28 7.42 -3.04
N LEU A 62 -14.15 7.63 -2.34
CA LEU A 62 -14.15 7.87 -0.91
C LEU A 62 -14.87 9.18 -0.54
N THR A 63 -14.73 10.22 -1.36
CA THR A 63 -15.41 11.51 -1.13
C THR A 63 -16.92 11.35 -1.29
N ARG A 64 -17.37 10.65 -2.33
CA ARG A 64 -18.79 10.36 -2.58
C ARG A 64 -19.40 9.46 -1.50
N ARG A 65 -18.68 8.46 -0.99
CA ARG A 65 -19.19 7.57 0.05
C ARG A 65 -19.11 8.17 1.45
N PHE A 66 -17.94 8.66 1.84
CA PHE A 66 -17.62 9.00 3.24
C PHE A 66 -17.33 10.49 3.48
N GLY A 67 -17.27 11.29 2.43
CA GLY A 67 -16.94 12.71 2.51
C GLY A 67 -15.45 13.01 2.42
N ARG A 68 -15.15 14.29 2.17
CA ARG A 68 -13.80 14.82 1.92
C ARG A 68 -12.83 14.54 3.08
N GLU A 69 -13.25 14.72 4.32
CA GLU A 69 -12.37 14.50 5.47
C GLU A 69 -11.90 13.06 5.60
N VAL A 70 -12.78 12.07 5.35
CA VAL A 70 -12.36 10.66 5.35
C VAL A 70 -11.42 10.39 4.19
N ALA A 71 -11.72 10.90 2.99
CA ALA A 71 -10.86 10.75 1.83
C ALA A 71 -9.45 11.33 2.07
N GLU A 72 -9.34 12.55 2.58
CA GLU A 72 -8.05 13.25 2.74
C GLU A 72 -7.27 12.81 3.99
N ARG A 73 -7.96 12.63 5.13
CA ARG A 73 -7.29 12.43 6.43
C ARG A 73 -7.08 10.97 6.79
N ILE A 74 -7.80 10.05 6.14
CA ILE A 74 -7.70 8.61 6.38
C ILE A 74 -7.39 7.88 5.07
N GLY A 75 -8.18 8.11 4.03
CA GLY A 75 -8.05 7.45 2.72
C GLY A 75 -6.69 7.67 2.07
N ALA A 76 -6.30 8.94 1.90
CA ALA A 76 -5.04 9.31 1.28
C ALA A 76 -3.83 8.73 2.02
N PRO A 77 -3.67 8.89 3.35
CA PRO A 77 -2.54 8.27 4.04
C PRO A 77 -2.60 6.74 4.02
N LEU A 78 -3.78 6.13 4.18
CA LEU A 78 -3.90 4.67 4.29
C LEU A 78 -3.74 3.94 2.96
N LEU A 79 -4.46 4.38 1.93
CA LEU A 79 -4.50 3.74 0.61
C LEU A 79 -3.41 4.28 -0.30
N GLY A 80 -3.17 5.59 -0.25
CA GLY A 80 -2.12 6.24 -1.04
C GLY A 80 -0.73 5.73 -0.66
N SER A 81 -0.48 5.42 0.62
CA SER A 81 0.82 4.87 1.05
C SER A 81 1.14 3.47 0.52
N ILE A 82 0.11 2.67 0.18
CA ILE A 82 0.31 1.32 -0.40
C ILE A 82 0.99 1.43 -1.77
N HIS A 83 0.51 2.37 -2.60
CA HIS A 83 1.00 2.62 -3.95
C HIS A 83 2.05 3.74 -4.02
N ALA A 84 2.26 4.46 -2.91
CA ALA A 84 3.01 5.71 -2.85
C ALA A 84 2.57 6.70 -3.94
N ALA A 85 1.28 6.97 -3.96
CA ALA A 85 0.56 7.63 -5.03
C ALA A 85 -0.47 8.63 -4.50
N ASP A 86 -0.90 9.55 -5.37
CA ASP A 86 -2.10 10.34 -5.11
C ASP A 86 -3.34 9.48 -5.35
N ILE A 87 -4.19 9.34 -4.33
CA ILE A 87 -5.46 8.62 -4.47
C ILE A 87 -6.44 9.31 -5.43
N GLY A 88 -6.23 10.58 -5.76
CA GLY A 88 -6.97 11.31 -6.79
C GLY A 88 -6.66 10.84 -8.21
N GLU A 89 -5.48 10.26 -8.43
CA GLU A 89 -5.05 9.73 -9.73
C GLU A 89 -5.20 8.20 -9.81
N LEU A 90 -5.30 7.50 -8.68
CA LEU A 90 -5.40 6.05 -8.66
C LEU A 90 -6.78 5.55 -9.12
N SER A 91 -6.79 4.60 -10.05
CA SER A 91 -7.98 3.85 -10.46
C SER A 91 -8.53 3.00 -9.31
N LEU A 92 -9.81 3.18 -9.00
CA LEU A 92 -10.51 2.33 -8.03
C LEU A 92 -10.57 0.88 -8.53
N ALA A 93 -10.94 0.67 -9.79
CA ALA A 93 -11.09 -0.68 -10.33
C ALA A 93 -9.76 -1.45 -10.33
N ALA A 94 -8.65 -0.80 -10.66
CA ALA A 94 -7.35 -1.46 -10.72
C ALA A 94 -6.73 -1.72 -9.34
N THR A 95 -6.95 -0.83 -8.36
CA THR A 95 -6.24 -0.87 -7.07
C THR A 95 -7.07 -1.41 -5.91
N PHE A 96 -8.36 -1.05 -5.83
CA PHE A 96 -9.27 -1.47 -4.75
C PHE A 96 -10.63 -1.93 -5.29
N PRO A 97 -10.68 -2.89 -6.24
CA PRO A 97 -11.92 -3.36 -6.86
C PRO A 97 -12.97 -3.84 -5.84
N GLN A 98 -12.51 -4.41 -4.73
CA GLN A 98 -13.36 -4.88 -3.65
C GLN A 98 -14.27 -3.78 -3.07
N LEU A 99 -13.88 -2.51 -3.08
CA LEU A 99 -14.73 -1.42 -2.59
C LEU A 99 -15.92 -1.18 -3.52
N ALA A 100 -15.68 -1.16 -4.83
CA ALA A 100 -16.72 -1.04 -5.84
C ALA A 100 -17.65 -2.27 -5.85
N GLU A 101 -17.10 -3.47 -5.69
CA GLU A 101 -17.89 -4.70 -5.58
C GLU A 101 -18.81 -4.71 -4.36
N ILE A 102 -18.30 -4.21 -3.22
CA ILE A 102 -19.09 -4.09 -1.99
C ILE A 102 -20.21 -3.05 -2.16
N GLU A 103 -19.91 -1.86 -2.70
CA GLU A 103 -20.95 -0.87 -2.98
C GLU A 103 -22.02 -1.45 -3.91
N ARG A 104 -21.63 -2.11 -5.01
CA ARG A 104 -22.57 -2.66 -5.98
C ARG A 104 -23.50 -3.71 -5.39
N ARG A 105 -23.00 -4.55 -4.47
CA ARG A 105 -23.78 -5.66 -3.90
C ARG A 105 -24.64 -5.25 -2.71
N TRP A 106 -24.21 -4.28 -1.89
CA TRP A 106 -24.90 -3.92 -0.65
C TRP A 106 -25.43 -2.47 -0.61
N GLY A 107 -25.13 -1.64 -1.60
CA GLY A 107 -25.44 -0.21 -1.63
C GLY A 107 -24.55 0.62 -0.70
N SER A 108 -24.38 0.17 0.55
CA SER A 108 -23.49 0.73 1.56
C SER A 108 -22.21 -0.10 1.69
N VAL A 109 -21.07 0.58 1.70
CA VAL A 109 -19.76 -0.05 1.91
C VAL A 109 -19.64 -0.53 3.36
N ILE A 110 -20.10 0.27 4.33
CA ILE A 110 -20.14 -0.14 5.74
C ILE A 110 -20.95 -1.42 5.86
N VAL A 111 -22.22 -1.42 5.44
CA VAL A 111 -23.11 -2.59 5.55
C VAL A 111 -22.48 -3.84 4.93
N GLY A 112 -21.94 -3.72 3.72
CA GLY A 112 -21.33 -4.87 3.04
C GLY A 112 -20.08 -5.41 3.75
N LEU A 113 -19.23 -4.55 4.32
CA LEU A 113 -18.11 -4.99 5.16
C LEU A 113 -18.60 -5.73 6.42
N LEU A 114 -19.71 -5.29 7.01
CA LEU A 114 -20.26 -5.92 8.23
C LEU A 114 -20.84 -7.30 7.90
N ALA A 115 -21.52 -7.40 6.76
CA ALA A 115 -22.04 -8.66 6.25
C ALA A 115 -20.90 -9.67 5.99
N LEU A 116 -19.84 -9.25 5.30
CA LEU A 116 -18.66 -10.08 5.03
C LEU A 116 -17.97 -10.55 6.32
N GLU A 117 -17.85 -9.68 7.33
CA GLU A 117 -17.26 -10.05 8.61
C GLU A 117 -18.15 -11.05 9.38
N ALA A 118 -19.47 -10.89 9.32
CA ALA A 118 -20.41 -11.84 9.91
C ALA A 118 -20.34 -13.20 9.22
N GLU A 119 -20.29 -13.24 7.88
CA GLU A 119 -20.13 -14.47 7.10
C GLU A 119 -18.83 -15.22 7.46
N ARG A 120 -17.69 -14.51 7.56
CA ARG A 120 -16.41 -15.12 7.96
C ARG A 120 -16.49 -15.78 9.34
N ARG A 121 -17.20 -15.16 10.29
CA ARG A 121 -17.40 -15.73 11.64
C ARG A 121 -18.33 -16.93 11.64
N ALA A 122 -19.40 -16.89 10.86
CA ALA A 122 -20.32 -18.02 10.73
C ALA A 122 -19.57 -19.26 10.21
N ARG A 123 -18.68 -19.08 9.22
CA ARG A 123 -17.80 -20.14 8.71
C ARG A 123 -16.78 -20.63 9.73
N GLY A 124 -16.20 -19.72 10.53
CA GLY A 124 -15.23 -20.08 11.59
C GLY A 124 -15.84 -20.77 12.82
N ASN A 125 -17.12 -20.54 13.12
CA ASN A 125 -17.80 -21.06 14.31
C ASN A 125 -18.81 -22.18 14.01
N GLY A 126 -18.86 -22.71 12.78
CA GLY A 126 -19.77 -23.79 12.38
C GLY A 126 -21.27 -23.47 12.55
N ARG A 127 -21.65 -22.19 12.66
CA ARG A 127 -23.03 -21.75 12.94
C ARG A 127 -23.57 -20.92 11.77
N SER A 128 -24.48 -21.53 11.01
CA SER A 128 -25.22 -20.90 9.91
C SER A 128 -26.42 -20.12 10.44
N ARG A 129 -26.41 -18.77 10.39
CA ARG A 129 -27.63 -17.92 10.29
C ARG A 129 -27.29 -16.52 9.74
N PRO A 130 -27.68 -16.12 8.51
CA PRO A 130 -27.57 -14.74 8.08
C PRO A 130 -28.95 -14.07 8.10
N PHE A 131 -29.35 -13.55 9.26
CA PHE A 131 -30.23 -12.38 9.33
C PHE A 131 -29.72 -11.52 10.48
N LEU A 132 -28.91 -10.51 10.16
CA LEU A 132 -28.54 -9.48 11.14
C LEU A 132 -29.80 -8.69 11.47
N LYS A 133 -30.43 -8.96 12.61
CA LYS A 133 -31.44 -8.06 13.16
C LYS A 133 -30.80 -6.67 13.34
N ALA A 134 -31.49 -5.59 12.97
CA ALA A 134 -30.99 -4.21 13.05
C ALA A 134 -30.39 -3.84 14.43
N ARG A 135 -30.95 -4.41 15.51
CA ARG A 135 -30.44 -4.23 16.87
C ARG A 135 -29.07 -4.88 17.12
N ALA A 136 -28.78 -6.00 16.47
CA ALA A 136 -27.45 -6.65 16.50
C ALA A 136 -26.42 -5.87 15.68
N LEU A 137 -26.85 -5.28 14.56
CA LEU A 137 -26.04 -4.36 13.74
C LEU A 137 -25.63 -3.11 14.53
N LEU A 138 -26.60 -2.44 15.20
CA LEU A 138 -26.32 -1.30 16.08
C LEU A 138 -25.38 -1.68 17.23
N GLY A 139 -25.68 -2.76 17.94
CA GLY A 139 -24.82 -3.23 19.04
C GLY A 139 -23.38 -3.49 18.58
N TRP A 140 -23.20 -3.90 17.32
CA TRP A 140 -21.90 -4.17 16.73
C TRP A 140 -21.16 -2.91 16.24
N LEU A 141 -21.86 -1.95 15.60
CA LEU A 141 -21.32 -0.64 15.18
C LEU A 141 -20.72 0.17 16.34
N PHE A 142 -21.31 0.03 17.53
CA PHE A 142 -20.90 0.72 18.75
C PHE A 142 -20.08 -0.14 19.72
N ARG A 143 -19.78 -1.40 19.37
CA ARG A 143 -19.07 -2.33 20.25
C ARG A 143 -17.60 -1.93 20.47
N ARG A 144 -17.17 -1.90 21.73
CA ARG A 144 -15.76 -1.90 22.11
C ARG A 144 -15.20 -3.31 21.98
N ARG A 145 -14.15 -3.48 21.16
CA ARG A 145 -13.33 -4.69 21.16
C ARG A 145 -11.88 -4.26 21.27
N SER A 146 -11.14 -4.90 22.17
CA SER A 146 -9.69 -4.86 22.25
C SER A 146 -9.09 -5.26 20.90
N GLU A 147 -8.06 -4.55 20.45
CA GLU A 147 -7.38 -4.86 19.19
C GLU A 147 -6.70 -6.23 19.27
N PRO A 148 -6.71 -7.03 18.18
CA PRO A 148 -5.84 -8.20 18.10
C PRO A 148 -4.40 -7.75 18.30
N ARG A 149 -3.66 -8.43 19.17
CA ARG A 149 -2.24 -8.14 19.45
C ARG A 149 -1.32 -8.45 18.26
N GLU A 150 -1.79 -9.23 17.29
CA GLU A 150 -1.00 -9.70 16.15
C GLU A 150 -1.25 -8.86 14.89
N SER A 151 -0.17 -8.59 14.15
CA SER A 151 -0.23 -7.88 12.87
C SER A 151 -0.98 -8.73 11.83
N PRO A 152 -1.89 -8.16 11.02
CA PRO A 152 -2.50 -8.89 9.90
C PRO A 152 -1.50 -9.15 8.75
N PHE A 153 -0.30 -8.57 8.85
CA PHE A 153 0.78 -8.79 7.92
C PHE A 153 1.57 -10.03 8.37
N LEU A 154 2.19 -10.72 7.42
CA LEU A 154 3.14 -11.80 7.68
C LEU A 154 4.51 -11.46 7.09
N SER A 155 5.57 -11.99 7.70
CA SER A 155 6.93 -11.90 7.21
C SER A 155 7.70 -13.17 7.60
N LEU A 156 8.77 -13.49 6.88
CA LEU A 156 9.64 -14.62 7.22
C LEU A 156 10.64 -14.21 8.30
N ARG A 157 10.95 -15.08 9.27
CA ARG A 157 11.89 -14.80 10.39
C ARG A 157 13.18 -14.10 9.94
N ASN A 158 13.78 -14.56 8.85
CA ASN A 158 15.07 -14.04 8.33
C ASN A 158 14.92 -12.97 7.24
N GLY A 159 13.69 -12.51 6.98
CA GLY A 159 13.40 -11.44 6.00
C GLY A 159 12.85 -11.99 4.71
N MET A 160 12.26 -11.12 3.89
CA MET A 160 11.68 -11.54 2.60
C MET A 160 12.74 -12.00 1.60
N GLY A 161 14.01 -11.59 1.77
CA GLY A 161 15.14 -12.06 0.97
C GLY A 161 15.30 -13.58 1.00
N THR A 162 15.00 -14.21 2.14
CA THR A 162 15.03 -15.67 2.30
C THR A 162 14.12 -16.39 1.30
N LEU A 163 12.99 -15.81 0.90
CA LEU A 163 12.14 -16.42 -0.12
C LEU A 163 12.87 -16.50 -1.47
N VAL A 164 13.53 -15.40 -1.86
CA VAL A 164 14.26 -15.31 -3.13
C VAL A 164 15.49 -16.22 -3.10
N GLU A 165 16.27 -16.18 -2.03
CA GLU A 165 17.43 -17.05 -1.83
C GLU A 165 17.06 -18.54 -1.96
N ARG A 166 15.95 -18.96 -1.33
CA ARG A 166 15.48 -20.35 -1.40
C ARG A 166 14.90 -20.72 -2.76
N LEU A 167 14.33 -19.79 -3.51
CA LEU A 167 13.89 -20.02 -4.88
C LEU A 167 15.09 -20.24 -5.79
N VAL A 168 16.10 -19.36 -5.73
CA VAL A 168 17.33 -19.47 -6.53
C VAL A 168 18.06 -20.77 -6.24
N ALA A 169 18.22 -21.14 -4.96
CA ALA A 169 18.90 -22.37 -4.56
C ALA A 169 18.21 -23.67 -5.03
N ARG A 170 16.94 -23.60 -5.47
CA ARG A 170 16.21 -24.76 -6.02
C ARG A 170 16.23 -24.82 -7.55
N LEU A 171 16.73 -23.78 -8.22
CA LEU A 171 16.88 -23.76 -9.67
C LEU A 171 18.25 -24.33 -10.05
N PRO A 172 18.36 -25.04 -11.19
CA PRO A 172 19.67 -25.42 -11.71
C PRO A 172 20.51 -24.16 -11.98
N ALA A 173 21.77 -24.16 -11.53
CA ALA A 173 22.63 -22.97 -11.55
C ALA A 173 22.84 -22.43 -12.98
N GLU A 174 22.93 -23.33 -13.95
CA GLU A 174 23.08 -23.03 -15.38
C GLU A 174 21.84 -22.39 -16.01
N ARG A 175 20.70 -22.32 -15.30
CA ARG A 175 19.47 -21.66 -15.76
C ARG A 175 19.30 -20.25 -15.22
N VAL A 176 20.17 -19.81 -14.30
CA VAL A 176 20.08 -18.50 -13.66
C VAL A 176 21.25 -17.63 -14.11
N HIS A 177 21.00 -16.80 -15.12
CA HIS A 177 22.00 -15.90 -15.69
C HIS A 177 21.90 -14.51 -15.04
N THR A 178 22.80 -14.22 -14.09
CA THR A 178 22.93 -12.87 -13.49
C THR A 178 23.92 -12.01 -14.28
N ASN A 179 23.79 -10.69 -14.16
CA ASN A 179 24.61 -9.71 -14.89
C ASN A 179 24.52 -9.87 -16.42
N GLU A 180 23.36 -10.29 -16.91
CA GLU A 180 23.11 -10.53 -18.32
C GLU A 180 21.77 -9.92 -18.74
N PRO A 181 21.73 -8.60 -18.97
CA PRO A 181 20.50 -7.93 -19.38
C PRO A 181 20.05 -8.41 -20.77
N VAL A 182 18.74 -8.61 -20.92
CA VAL A 182 18.11 -8.82 -22.22
C VAL A 182 18.13 -7.50 -22.99
N LEU A 183 18.57 -7.54 -24.24
CA LEU A 183 18.69 -6.40 -25.13
C LEU A 183 17.53 -6.33 -26.14
N ALA A 184 17.02 -7.48 -26.58
CA ALA A 184 15.89 -7.56 -27.51
C ALA A 184 15.16 -8.91 -27.41
N ILE A 185 13.86 -8.91 -27.71
CA ILE A 185 13.04 -10.11 -27.90
C ILE A 185 12.46 -10.05 -29.31
N GLU A 186 12.78 -11.04 -30.12
CA GLU A 186 12.38 -11.11 -31.53
C GLU A 186 11.65 -12.43 -31.81
N GLN A 187 10.69 -12.40 -32.73
CA GLN A 187 10.09 -13.63 -33.24
C GLN A 187 10.84 -14.08 -34.50
N SER A 188 11.23 -15.34 -34.54
CA SER A 188 11.92 -15.97 -35.68
C SER A 188 11.23 -17.29 -36.00
N GLY A 189 10.35 -17.27 -37.01
CA GLY A 189 9.49 -18.40 -37.36
C GLY A 189 8.52 -18.75 -36.22
N ASP A 190 8.55 -20.01 -35.78
CA ASP A 190 7.74 -20.56 -34.69
C ASP A 190 8.37 -20.36 -33.29
N ARG A 191 9.55 -19.73 -33.22
CA ARG A 191 10.28 -19.54 -31.97
C ARG A 191 10.55 -18.08 -31.66
N TRP A 192 10.82 -17.82 -30.38
CA TRP A 192 11.31 -16.56 -29.87
C TRP A 192 12.83 -16.60 -29.73
N VAL A 193 13.46 -15.48 -30.02
CA VAL A 193 14.90 -15.26 -29.85
C VAL A 193 15.10 -14.12 -28.85
N VAL A 194 15.76 -14.42 -27.75
CA VAL A 194 16.13 -13.45 -26.71
C VAL A 194 17.60 -13.13 -26.84
N ARG A 195 17.94 -11.87 -27.14
CA ARG A 195 19.32 -11.42 -27.33
C ARG A 195 19.88 -10.81 -26.05
N THR A 196 21.13 -11.15 -25.75
CA THR A 196 21.93 -10.57 -24.66
C THR A 196 23.30 -10.16 -25.22
N ALA A 197 24.12 -9.50 -24.41
CA ALA A 197 25.50 -9.18 -24.80
C ALA A 197 26.40 -10.44 -24.96
N ARG A 198 25.99 -11.59 -24.41
CA ARG A 198 26.77 -12.83 -24.45
C ARG A 198 26.28 -13.82 -25.51
N GLY A 199 25.12 -13.58 -26.13
CA GLY A 199 24.60 -14.45 -27.18
C GLY A 199 23.09 -14.31 -27.38
N ALA A 200 22.51 -15.35 -27.97
CA ALA A 200 21.08 -15.44 -28.22
C ALA A 200 20.52 -16.77 -27.72
N PHE A 201 19.33 -16.72 -27.12
CA PHE A 201 18.62 -17.88 -26.61
C PHE A 201 17.35 -18.09 -27.42
N SER A 202 17.09 -19.33 -27.86
CA SER A 202 15.86 -19.68 -28.57
C SER A 202 14.89 -20.40 -27.64
N ALA A 203 13.62 -20.00 -27.65
CA ALA A 203 12.57 -20.58 -26.83
C ALA A 203 11.22 -20.65 -27.56
N ARG A 204 10.34 -21.55 -27.14
CA ARG A 204 8.94 -21.62 -27.63
C ARG A 204 8.06 -20.51 -27.07
N ALA A 205 8.41 -19.97 -25.90
CA ALA A 205 7.70 -18.91 -25.23
C ALA A 205 8.67 -18.06 -24.41
N VAL A 206 8.31 -16.78 -24.21
CA VAL A 206 9.07 -15.83 -23.39
C VAL A 206 8.13 -15.19 -22.38
N ILE A 207 8.55 -15.15 -21.11
CA ILE A 207 7.83 -14.46 -20.03
C ILE A 207 8.62 -13.20 -19.67
N ALA A 208 8.08 -12.03 -20.00
CA ALA A 208 8.66 -10.75 -19.60
C ALA A 208 8.21 -10.39 -18.18
N ALA A 209 9.06 -10.69 -17.19
CA ALA A 209 8.84 -10.36 -15.77
C ALA A 209 9.57 -9.07 -15.32
N VAL A 210 9.84 -8.17 -16.26
CA VAL A 210 10.49 -6.87 -16.03
C VAL A 210 9.45 -5.74 -15.87
N PRO A 211 9.82 -4.56 -15.34
CA PRO A 211 8.91 -3.40 -15.32
C PRO A 211 8.40 -3.05 -16.72
N ALA A 212 7.17 -2.55 -16.82
CA ALA A 212 6.52 -2.29 -18.11
C ALA A 212 7.31 -1.35 -19.04
N PRO A 213 7.95 -0.25 -18.56
CA PRO A 213 8.78 0.60 -19.41
C PRO A 213 10.03 -0.11 -19.96
N VAL A 214 10.52 -1.14 -19.25
CA VAL A 214 11.61 -2.00 -19.74
C VAL A 214 11.05 -2.95 -20.78
N ALA A 215 9.94 -3.64 -20.48
CA ALA A 215 9.29 -4.54 -21.42
C ALA A 215 8.93 -3.84 -22.74
N ALA A 216 8.44 -2.59 -22.69
CA ALA A 216 8.10 -1.78 -23.85
C ALA A 216 9.25 -1.61 -24.85
N ARG A 217 10.50 -1.64 -24.38
CA ARG A 217 11.71 -1.53 -25.21
C ARG A 217 12.19 -2.87 -25.74
N LEU A 218 11.73 -3.97 -25.15
CA LEU A 218 12.19 -5.32 -25.47
C LEU A 218 11.24 -6.08 -26.40
N VAL A 219 9.94 -5.87 -26.25
CA VAL A 219 8.92 -6.62 -27.01
C VAL A 219 8.84 -6.14 -28.47
N PRO A 220 8.54 -7.05 -29.42
CA PRO A 220 8.27 -6.64 -30.79
C PRO A 220 6.84 -6.09 -30.92
N GLY A 221 6.63 -5.26 -31.95
CA GLY A 221 5.33 -4.69 -32.28
C GLY A 221 5.09 -3.31 -31.65
N PRO A 222 4.80 -2.26 -32.46
CA PRO A 222 4.64 -0.90 -31.96
C PRO A 222 3.43 -0.76 -31.02
N GLU A 223 2.35 -1.52 -31.24
CA GLU A 223 1.13 -1.42 -30.43
C GLU A 223 1.37 -1.87 -28.98
N LEU A 224 2.00 -3.03 -28.80
CA LEU A 224 2.30 -3.57 -27.47
C LEU A 224 3.36 -2.71 -26.75
N SER A 225 4.37 -2.25 -27.49
CA SER A 225 5.37 -1.31 -26.99
C SER A 225 4.73 -0.03 -26.47
N GLN A 226 3.81 0.57 -27.23
CA GLN A 226 3.09 1.79 -26.83
C GLN A 226 2.20 1.56 -25.61
N GLN A 227 1.45 0.45 -25.56
CA GLN A 227 0.59 0.12 -24.42
C GLN A 227 1.39 -0.05 -23.12
N LEU A 228 2.53 -0.76 -23.17
CA LEU A 228 3.41 -0.95 -22.02
C LEU A 228 4.10 0.36 -21.61
N GLY A 229 4.53 1.16 -22.59
CA GLY A 229 5.18 2.46 -22.37
C GLY A 229 4.25 3.52 -21.76
N ALA A 230 2.94 3.41 -21.99
CA ALA A 230 1.94 4.30 -21.40
C ALA A 230 1.70 4.07 -19.90
N ILE A 231 2.13 2.92 -19.35
CA ILE A 231 1.96 2.63 -17.91
C ILE A 231 2.87 3.56 -17.11
N ARG A 232 2.27 4.45 -16.32
CA ARG A 232 2.99 5.40 -15.46
C ARG A 232 3.66 4.69 -14.29
N TYR A 233 4.85 5.17 -13.93
CA TYR A 233 5.60 4.71 -12.76
C TYR A 233 5.97 5.89 -11.86
N GLY A 234 5.85 5.66 -10.56
CA GLY A 234 6.41 6.49 -9.51
C GLY A 234 7.65 5.85 -8.91
N SER A 235 8.39 6.64 -8.15
CA SER A 235 9.57 6.19 -7.39
C SER A 235 9.25 6.17 -5.90
N THR A 236 9.79 5.18 -5.20
CA THR A 236 9.76 5.10 -3.74
C THR A 236 11.15 4.89 -3.20
N ALA A 237 11.51 5.65 -2.17
CA ALA A 237 12.70 5.41 -1.39
C ALA A 237 12.33 4.89 0.00
N ALA A 238 13.22 4.10 0.57
CA ALA A 238 13.14 3.67 1.96
C ALA A 238 14.43 4.05 2.67
N VAL A 239 14.31 4.62 3.86
CA VAL A 239 15.42 4.88 4.75
C VAL A 239 15.24 4.02 5.99
N VAL A 240 16.25 3.20 6.30
CA VAL A 240 16.30 2.41 7.53
C VAL A 240 17.22 3.12 8.51
N LEU A 241 16.74 3.37 9.72
CA LEU A 241 17.46 4.04 10.78
C LEU A 241 17.43 3.17 12.04
N ALA A 242 18.60 2.98 12.65
CA ALA A 242 18.71 2.34 13.95
C ALA A 242 18.98 3.39 15.03
N PHE A 243 18.38 3.17 16.20
CA PHE A 243 18.54 4.01 17.38
C PHE A 243 18.72 3.13 18.62
N ASP A 244 19.37 3.66 19.64
CA ASP A 244 19.36 3.04 20.96
C ASP A 244 17.98 3.23 21.61
N ARG A 245 17.47 2.20 22.27
CA ARG A 245 16.15 2.20 22.90
C ARG A 245 16.04 3.23 24.02
N SER A 246 17.13 3.52 24.73
CA SER A 246 17.15 4.53 25.81
C SER A 246 16.82 5.94 25.31
N ARG A 247 16.96 6.22 24.00
CA ARG A 247 16.64 7.53 23.41
C ARG A 247 15.15 7.80 23.28
N PHE A 248 14.32 6.78 23.47
CA PHE A 248 12.87 6.93 23.44
C PHE A 248 12.34 7.05 24.86
N ALA A 249 11.77 8.22 25.18
CA ALA A 249 11.13 8.45 26.48
C ALA A 249 9.97 7.49 26.75
N ARG A 250 9.37 6.93 25.70
CA ARG A 250 8.33 5.88 25.78
C ARG A 250 8.57 4.84 24.68
N PRO A 251 8.21 3.57 24.91
CA PRO A 251 8.26 2.55 23.87
C PRO A 251 7.45 2.96 22.62
N LEU A 252 7.97 2.65 21.43
CA LEU A 252 7.23 2.81 20.18
C LEU A 252 6.15 1.73 20.07
N GLU A 253 4.94 2.05 20.50
CA GLU A 253 3.79 1.16 20.40
C GLU A 253 3.25 1.06 18.96
N GLY A 254 2.65 -0.09 18.63
CA GLY A 254 2.01 -0.33 17.34
C GLY A 254 3.01 -0.53 16.19
N SER A 255 2.53 -0.26 14.97
CA SER A 255 3.24 -0.64 13.74
C SER A 255 4.02 0.50 13.06
N GLY A 256 3.75 1.75 13.41
CA GLY A 256 4.20 2.91 12.64
C GLY A 256 3.17 4.03 12.53
N PHE A 257 3.51 5.06 11.75
CA PHE A 257 2.60 6.12 11.33
C PHE A 257 2.55 6.30 9.82
N LEU A 258 1.47 6.92 9.35
CA LEU A 258 1.29 7.39 7.97
C LEU A 258 1.04 8.90 7.99
N SER A 259 1.52 9.60 6.98
CA SER A 259 1.37 11.06 6.91
C SER A 259 0.24 11.47 6.00
N MET A 260 -0.62 12.38 6.47
CA MET A 260 -1.61 13.02 5.60
C MET A 260 -0.91 13.87 4.53
N PRO A 261 -1.58 14.13 3.40
CA PRO A 261 -1.10 15.07 2.40
C PRO A 261 -0.64 16.40 3.03
N GLY A 262 0.55 16.87 2.64
CA GLY A 262 1.12 18.13 3.11
C GLY A 262 1.63 18.17 4.56
N GLN A 263 1.48 17.10 5.36
CA GLN A 263 1.93 17.11 6.77
C GLN A 263 3.40 16.77 6.96
N SER A 264 3.98 15.92 6.10
CA SER A 264 5.37 15.47 6.18
C SER A 264 5.83 14.91 4.83
N PRO A 265 7.11 15.09 4.45
CA PRO A 265 7.69 14.40 3.31
C PRO A 265 7.87 12.90 3.56
N VAL A 266 7.89 12.43 4.81
CA VAL A 266 7.84 11.00 5.12
C VAL A 266 6.42 10.52 4.89
N LEU A 267 6.22 9.69 3.87
CA LEU A 267 4.91 9.12 3.52
C LEU A 267 4.42 8.17 4.63
N ALA A 268 5.32 7.34 5.14
CA ALA A 268 5.05 6.37 6.20
C ALA A 268 6.33 6.03 6.96
N ALA A 269 6.23 5.77 8.26
CA ALA A 269 7.31 5.17 9.03
C ALA A 269 6.80 3.89 9.69
N THR A 270 7.60 2.83 9.64
CA THR A 270 7.33 1.55 10.30
C THR A 270 8.25 1.40 11.51
N TRP A 271 7.69 1.07 12.67
CA TRP A 271 8.43 0.62 13.84
C TRP A 271 8.82 -0.85 13.61
N VAL A 272 9.91 -1.11 12.90
CA VAL A 272 10.24 -2.46 12.40
C VAL A 272 10.45 -3.44 13.56
N SER A 273 11.22 -3.05 14.56
CA SER A 273 11.51 -3.88 15.74
C SER A 273 10.31 -4.06 16.67
N SER A 274 9.34 -3.13 16.68
CA SER A 274 8.08 -3.30 17.42
C SER A 274 7.08 -4.17 16.66
N LYS A 275 7.08 -4.10 15.33
CA LYS A 275 6.17 -4.86 14.46
C LYS A 275 6.61 -6.32 14.31
N TRP A 276 7.92 -6.56 14.29
CA TRP A 276 8.52 -7.86 14.05
C TRP A 276 9.66 -8.12 15.04
N GLU A 277 9.45 -9.11 15.91
CA GLU A 277 10.47 -9.55 16.85
C GLU A 277 11.71 -10.10 16.11
N GLY A 278 12.89 -9.92 16.70
CA GLY A 278 14.17 -10.39 16.14
C GLY A 278 14.69 -9.61 14.94
N ARG A 279 14.13 -8.42 14.64
CA ARG A 279 14.62 -7.54 13.54
C ARG A 279 15.66 -6.52 13.94
N ALA A 280 15.92 -6.38 15.23
CA ALA A 280 16.97 -5.55 15.78
C ALA A 280 17.61 -6.29 16.96
N PRO A 281 18.90 -6.06 17.23
CA PRO A 281 19.51 -6.51 18.48
C PRO A 281 18.77 -6.01 19.71
N GLU A 282 18.99 -6.66 20.85
CA GLU A 282 18.51 -6.17 22.13
C GLU A 282 19.03 -4.75 22.40
N GLY A 283 18.24 -3.94 23.11
CA GLY A 283 18.56 -2.53 23.35
C GLY A 283 18.43 -1.62 22.12
N SER A 284 18.18 -2.15 20.92
CA SER A 284 18.04 -1.34 19.70
C SER A 284 16.58 -1.16 19.27
N VAL A 285 16.34 -0.09 18.51
CA VAL A 285 15.09 0.22 17.81
C VAL A 285 15.39 0.42 16.33
N LEU A 286 14.67 -0.29 15.47
CA LEU A 286 14.80 -0.17 14.02
C LEU A 286 13.55 0.49 13.43
N VAL A 287 13.75 1.61 12.74
CA VAL A 287 12.69 2.36 12.07
C VAL A 287 12.94 2.34 10.57
N ARG A 288 11.87 2.21 9.78
CA ARG A 288 11.94 2.34 8.32
C ARG A 288 10.98 3.43 7.86
N ALA A 289 11.54 4.54 7.40
CA ALA A 289 10.81 5.63 6.77
C ALA A 289 10.70 5.39 5.26
N TYR A 290 9.56 5.76 4.69
CA TYR A 290 9.27 5.68 3.27
C TYR A 290 9.02 7.07 2.71
N PHE A 291 9.55 7.29 1.52
CA PHE A 291 9.35 8.48 0.70
C PHE A 291 8.75 8.05 -0.64
N GLY A 292 7.74 8.78 -1.10
CA GLY A 292 7.05 8.51 -2.35
C GLY A 292 5.73 9.27 -2.44
N GLY A 293 5.17 9.27 -3.64
CA GLY A 293 3.95 10.02 -3.92
C GLY A 293 4.14 11.54 -3.86
N PRO A 294 3.03 12.30 -3.83
CA PRO A 294 3.06 13.76 -3.94
C PRO A 294 3.90 14.45 -2.85
N ASN A 295 3.86 13.95 -1.61
CA ASN A 295 4.51 14.58 -0.46
C ASN A 295 6.04 14.56 -0.52
N SER A 296 6.64 13.64 -1.28
CA SER A 296 8.10 13.40 -1.24
C SER A 296 8.83 13.82 -2.51
N ARG A 297 8.16 14.39 -3.52
CA ARG A 297 8.77 14.67 -4.84
C ARG A 297 10.09 15.45 -4.72
N ALA A 298 10.09 16.55 -3.96
CA ALA A 298 11.29 17.37 -3.76
C ALA A 298 12.40 16.65 -2.99
N VAL A 299 12.04 15.85 -1.98
CA VAL A 299 13.02 15.15 -1.12
C VAL A 299 13.64 13.96 -1.85
N LEU A 300 12.92 13.35 -2.80
CA LEU A 300 13.43 12.25 -3.61
C LEU A 300 14.57 12.65 -4.56
N GLU A 301 14.82 13.95 -4.75
CA GLU A 301 15.95 14.48 -5.54
C GLU A 301 17.21 14.74 -4.68
N GLN A 302 17.12 14.65 -3.35
CA GLN A 302 18.26 14.90 -2.44
C GLN A 302 19.31 13.77 -2.51
N SER A 303 20.44 13.91 -1.81
CA SER A 303 21.39 12.79 -1.62
C SER A 303 20.83 11.75 -0.63
N ASP A 304 21.52 10.62 -0.51
CA ASP A 304 21.15 9.58 0.46
C ASP A 304 21.29 10.09 1.89
N GLU A 305 22.33 10.89 2.17
CA GLU A 305 22.52 11.57 3.45
C GLU A 305 21.38 12.58 3.71
N GLY A 306 20.97 13.33 2.68
CA GLY A 306 19.84 14.27 2.79
C GLY A 306 18.52 13.58 3.10
N LEU A 307 18.27 12.41 2.51
CA LEU A 307 17.11 11.57 2.82
C LEU A 307 17.16 11.01 4.24
N VAL A 308 18.34 10.57 4.69
CA VAL A 308 18.55 10.10 6.08
C VAL A 308 18.27 11.22 7.06
N GLU A 309 18.82 12.42 6.82
CA GLU A 309 18.63 13.57 7.69
C GLU A 309 17.17 14.03 7.71
N THR A 310 16.49 14.06 6.55
CA THR A 310 15.06 14.36 6.48
C THR A 310 14.23 13.32 7.23
N ALA A 311 14.53 12.02 7.08
CA ALA A 311 13.83 10.98 7.82
C ALA A 311 14.01 11.16 9.34
N ARG A 312 15.24 11.42 9.79
CA ARG A 312 15.58 11.65 11.21
C ARG A 312 14.80 12.84 11.78
N ARG A 313 14.87 14.00 11.13
CA ARG A 313 14.18 15.22 11.55
C ARG A 313 12.66 15.04 11.64
N GLU A 314 12.06 14.39 10.64
CA GLU A 314 10.62 14.12 10.65
C GLU A 314 10.23 13.12 11.74
N LEU A 315 11.06 12.10 12.02
CA LEU A 315 10.84 11.22 13.16
C LEU A 315 10.88 12.00 14.47
N GLU A 316 11.92 12.82 14.69
CA GLU A 316 12.08 13.61 15.92
C GLU A 316 10.90 14.53 16.20
N ARG A 317 10.31 15.11 15.15
CA ARG A 317 9.11 15.94 15.24
C ARG A 317 7.94 15.21 15.92
N PHE A 318 7.86 13.88 15.79
CA PHE A 318 6.75 13.08 16.29
C PHE A 318 7.08 12.27 17.54
N VAL A 319 8.34 11.83 17.71
CA VAL A 319 8.73 10.94 18.81
C VAL A 319 9.67 11.57 19.83
N GLY A 320 10.03 12.85 19.64
CA GLY A 320 10.99 13.58 20.48
C GLY A 320 12.43 13.48 19.97
N ALA A 321 13.35 14.20 20.61
CA ALA A 321 14.75 14.25 20.19
C ALA A 321 15.40 12.85 20.25
N LEU A 322 15.98 12.42 19.13
CA LEU A 322 16.65 11.13 18.98
C LEU A 322 18.16 11.27 18.85
N GLY A 323 18.66 12.46 18.53
CA GLY A 323 20.08 12.69 18.19
C GLY A 323 20.47 12.02 16.87
N GLY A 324 21.76 11.85 16.62
CA GLY A 324 22.26 11.19 15.40
C GLY A 324 21.95 9.68 15.42
N PRO A 325 21.39 9.09 14.34
CA PRO A 325 21.13 7.65 14.29
C PRO A 325 22.42 6.85 14.45
N LEU A 326 22.28 5.57 14.81
CA LEU A 326 23.36 4.58 14.77
C LEU A 326 23.65 4.26 13.27
N PRO A 327 23.59 3.02 12.72
CA PRO A 327 23.62 2.90 11.26
C PRO A 327 22.32 3.41 10.63
N ALA A 328 22.47 4.13 9.52
CA ALA A 328 21.36 4.51 8.64
C ALA A 328 21.69 4.16 7.18
N ARG A 329 20.68 3.76 6.41
CA ARG A 329 20.84 3.42 5.00
C ARG A 329 19.62 3.79 4.17
N ALA A 330 19.85 4.47 3.06
CA ALA A 330 18.84 4.76 2.05
C ALA A 330 18.82 3.67 0.95
N TYR A 331 17.64 3.40 0.43
CA TYR A 331 17.39 2.52 -0.72
C TYR A 331 16.48 3.26 -1.69
N ARG A 332 16.93 3.48 -2.93
CA ARG A 332 16.26 4.39 -3.90
C ARG A 332 16.07 3.79 -5.29
N PRO A 333 15.30 2.71 -5.41
CA PRO A 333 14.93 2.20 -6.73
C PRO A 333 14.07 3.23 -7.49
N LYS A 334 14.59 3.76 -8.61
CA LYS A 334 13.85 4.68 -9.49
C LYS A 334 12.80 3.91 -10.31
N GLY A 335 11.64 4.51 -10.52
CA GLY A 335 10.59 3.96 -11.40
C GLY A 335 10.14 2.56 -10.99
N ASN A 336 9.94 2.33 -9.69
CA ASN A 336 9.71 1.00 -9.13
C ASN A 336 8.25 0.73 -8.72
N ARG A 337 7.35 1.70 -8.88
CA ARG A 337 5.92 1.57 -8.53
C ARG A 337 5.03 1.90 -9.71
N PRO A 338 4.30 0.93 -10.29
CA PRO A 338 3.22 1.24 -11.23
C PRO A 338 2.18 2.17 -10.59
N GLN A 339 1.64 3.09 -11.38
CA GLN A 339 0.63 4.08 -10.97
C GLN A 339 -0.64 3.90 -11.84
N PRO A 340 -1.50 2.91 -11.53
CA PRO A 340 -2.70 2.65 -12.33
C PRO A 340 -3.68 3.82 -12.25
N THR A 341 -3.95 4.49 -13.36
CA THR A 341 -4.95 5.56 -13.48
C THR A 341 -6.30 5.01 -13.97
N PRO A 342 -7.41 5.74 -13.82
CA PRO A 342 -8.68 5.38 -14.47
C PRO A 342 -8.48 4.93 -15.92
N GLY A 343 -9.13 3.82 -16.30
CA GLY A 343 -8.97 3.18 -17.62
C GLY A 343 -7.82 2.16 -17.69
N HIS A 344 -7.00 1.99 -16.65
CA HIS A 344 -5.88 1.03 -16.62
C HIS A 344 -6.30 -0.43 -16.88
N ARG A 345 -7.54 -0.81 -16.55
CA ARG A 345 -8.08 -2.15 -16.85
C ARG A 345 -8.55 -2.29 -18.29
N GLU A 346 -9.06 -1.23 -18.89
CA GLU A 346 -9.60 -1.21 -20.26
C GLU A 346 -8.46 -1.14 -21.29
N GLY A 347 -7.42 -0.36 -21.00
CA GLY A 347 -6.20 -0.27 -21.82
C GLY A 347 -5.39 -1.57 -21.89
N ARG A 348 -5.69 -2.55 -21.04
CA ARG A 348 -5.23 -3.93 -21.20
C ARG A 348 -6.15 -4.64 -22.20
N ALA A 349 -6.08 -4.24 -23.47
CA ALA A 349 -6.57 -5.10 -24.54
C ALA A 349 -6.00 -6.50 -24.28
N ARG A 350 -6.86 -7.53 -24.30
CA ARG A 350 -6.40 -8.92 -24.14
C ARG A 350 -5.26 -9.10 -25.14
N PRO A 351 -4.01 -9.41 -24.71
CA PRO A 351 -3.00 -9.78 -25.67
C PRO A 351 -3.62 -10.91 -26.48
N GLN A 352 -3.75 -10.71 -27.80
CA GLN A 352 -4.18 -11.78 -28.68
C GLN A 352 -3.09 -12.83 -28.59
N THR A 353 -3.29 -13.80 -27.71
CA THR A 353 -2.59 -15.08 -27.77
C THR A 353 -2.99 -15.68 -29.11
N ARG A 354 -2.12 -15.52 -30.11
CA ARG A 354 -2.10 -16.44 -31.25
C ARG A 354 -1.37 -17.70 -30.82
#